data_AF-A0A2N2A0Z7-F1
#
_entry.id   AF-A0A2N2A0Z7-F1
#
_cell.length_a   1.000
_cell.length_b   1.000
_cell.length_c   1.000
_cell.angle_alpha   90.00
_cell.angle_beta   90.00
_cell.angle_gamma   90.00
#
_symmetry.space_group_name_H-M   'P 1'
#
loop_
_entity.id
_entity.type
_entity.pdbx_description
1 polymer ?
#
loop_
_entity_poly.entity_id
_entity_poly.type
_entity_poly.pdbx_seq_one_letter_code
_entity_poly.pdbx_strand_id
1 'polypeptide(L)'
;MRKRLLVIIICITLLLSACSPRLIGEAKAKEAGLAMIQQAYEVDLSDAVVTVEYREIEGVTFEYGQTIRYGTEEPLRFYNIRVNPDDENENADYFATVNALTGVAYRADKSSSLIPRTEQQQAQAAAVGQGDDLPVEDFEVDDAGAIKLGEEWVRERFEPNTPILCTIANSTMTNNVDFPLFFVDFSVVFINGAIYDIEVCWPAMEVIGVYLRNQEY
;
A
#
# COMPACT_ATOMS: atom_id res chain seq x y z
N MET A 1 2.94 25.79 53.43
CA MET A 1 3.86 24.87 52.71
C MET A 1 3.16 23.71 52.00
N ARG A 2 2.19 23.00 52.61
CA ARG A 2 1.46 21.87 51.98
C ARG A 2 0.80 22.15 50.62
N LYS A 3 0.23 23.34 50.40
CA LYS A 3 -0.41 23.71 49.11
C LYS A 3 0.57 23.90 47.96
N ARG A 4 1.83 24.31 48.23
CA ARG A 4 2.86 24.48 47.18
C ARG A 4 3.43 23.14 46.73
N LEU A 5 3.51 22.16 47.64
CA LEU A 5 3.96 20.80 47.32
C LEU A 5 2.98 20.08 46.38
N LEU A 6 1.68 20.28 46.58
CA LEU A 6 0.61 19.65 45.81
C LEU A 6 0.58 20.15 44.35
N VAL A 7 0.86 21.43 44.13
CA VAL A 7 0.97 22.02 42.78
C VAL A 7 2.19 21.50 42.03
N ILE A 8 3.32 21.33 42.71
CA ILE A 8 4.55 20.79 42.10
C ILE A 8 4.36 19.33 41.69
N ILE A 9 3.70 18.52 42.53
CA ILE A 9 3.41 17.11 42.22
C ILE A 9 2.49 16.99 41.01
N ILE A 10 1.45 17.83 40.90
CA ILE A 10 0.52 17.83 39.75
C ILE A 10 1.22 18.25 38.46
N CYS A 11 2.08 19.28 38.49
CA CYS A 11 2.85 19.70 37.31
C CYS A 11 3.84 18.63 36.84
N ILE A 12 4.48 17.90 37.77
CA ILE A 12 5.40 16.80 37.43
C ILE A 12 4.63 15.62 36.82
N THR A 13 3.43 15.28 37.33
CA THR A 13 2.60 14.21 36.75
C THR A 13 2.06 14.54 35.36
N LEU A 14 1.82 15.82 35.05
CA LEU A 14 1.40 16.27 33.71
C LEU A 14 2.55 16.32 32.69
N LEU A 15 3.79 16.50 33.15
CA LEU A 15 4.99 16.43 32.30
C LEU A 15 5.38 14.97 31.98
N LEU A 16 5.06 14.02 32.87
CA LEU A 16 5.36 12.60 32.69
C LEU A 16 4.38 11.86 31.78
N SER A 17 3.17 12.39 31.55
CA SER A 17 2.19 11.83 30.62
C SER A 17 2.32 12.35 29.18
N ALA A 18 3.28 13.24 28.90
CA ALA A 18 3.52 13.81 27.58
C ALA A 18 4.56 13.05 26.72
N CYS A 19 5.06 11.90 27.19
CA CYS A 19 6.14 11.17 26.53
C CYS A 19 5.68 10.08 25.54
N SER A 20 4.38 9.90 25.31
CA SER A 20 3.90 8.98 24.26
C SER A 20 3.68 9.74 22.95
N PRO A 21 4.14 9.20 21.80
CA PRO A 21 3.86 9.79 20.50
C PRO A 21 2.36 9.98 20.32
N ARG A 22 1.94 11.18 19.92
CA ARG A 22 0.52 11.47 19.69
C ARG A 22 0.10 10.84 18.37
N LEU A 23 -0.54 9.67 18.44
CA LEU A 23 -1.12 9.02 17.28
C LEU A 23 -2.33 9.81 16.76
N ILE A 24 -2.57 9.73 15.45
CA ILE A 24 -3.85 10.18 14.88
C ILE A 24 -4.98 9.24 15.33
N GLY A 25 -6.21 9.73 15.38
CA GLY A 25 -7.37 8.90 15.70
C GLY A 25 -7.90 8.13 14.50
N GLU A 26 -8.63 7.04 14.74
CA GLU A 26 -9.24 6.18 13.70
C GLU A 26 -10.07 6.95 12.67
N ALA A 27 -10.81 7.98 13.09
CA ALA A 27 -11.60 8.80 12.17
C ALA A 27 -10.73 9.52 11.12
N LYS A 28 -9.58 10.05 11.55
CA LYS A 28 -8.63 10.71 10.65
C LYS A 28 -7.91 9.68 9.77
N ALA A 29 -7.62 8.50 10.31
CA ALA A 29 -7.02 7.42 9.54
C ALA A 29 -7.98 6.93 8.44
N LYS A 30 -9.26 6.75 8.77
CA LYS A 30 -10.31 6.40 7.83
C LYS A 30 -10.41 7.41 6.71
N GLU A 31 -10.48 8.71 7.03
CA GLU A 31 -10.56 9.79 6.05
C GLU A 31 -9.36 9.75 5.08
N ALA A 32 -8.14 9.67 5.61
CA ALA A 32 -6.93 9.62 4.81
C ALA A 32 -6.86 8.35 3.92
N GLY A 33 -7.19 7.19 4.47
CA GLY A 33 -7.16 5.93 3.72
C GLY A 33 -8.21 5.87 2.61
N LEU A 34 -9.44 6.33 2.89
CA LEU A 34 -10.48 6.42 1.84
C LEU A 34 -10.07 7.40 0.75
N ALA A 35 -9.52 8.57 1.11
CA ALA A 35 -9.04 9.53 0.12
C ALA A 35 -7.95 8.95 -0.80
N MET A 36 -7.03 8.14 -0.25
CA MET A 36 -6.01 7.45 -1.04
C MET A 36 -6.63 6.44 -2.01
N ILE A 37 -7.61 5.63 -1.57
CA ILE A 37 -8.30 4.66 -2.42
C ILE A 37 -9.06 5.37 -3.54
N GLN A 38 -9.75 6.47 -3.23
CA GLN A 38 -10.48 7.26 -4.22
C GLN A 38 -9.53 7.93 -5.23
N GLN A 39 -8.37 8.43 -4.78
CA GLN A 39 -7.36 8.99 -5.66
C GLN A 39 -6.74 7.92 -6.59
N ALA A 40 -6.50 6.72 -6.06
CA ALA A 40 -5.99 5.60 -6.84
C ALA A 40 -7.02 5.13 -7.87
N TYR A 41 -8.22 4.75 -7.43
CA TYR A 41 -9.14 3.96 -8.25
C TYR A 41 -10.35 4.74 -8.76
N GLU A 42 -10.48 6.03 -8.43
CA GLU A 42 -11.60 6.90 -8.85
C GLU A 42 -12.98 6.33 -8.51
N VAL A 43 -13.06 5.65 -7.36
CA VAL A 43 -14.27 4.97 -6.88
C VAL A 43 -15.07 5.84 -5.91
N ASP A 44 -16.40 5.73 -5.96
CA ASP A 44 -17.27 6.30 -4.93
C ASP A 44 -17.44 5.32 -3.76
N LEU A 45 -17.18 5.80 -2.54
CA LEU A 45 -17.18 5.00 -1.31
C LEU A 45 -18.17 5.53 -0.28
N SER A 46 -19.09 6.42 -0.67
CA SER A 46 -20.03 7.07 0.26
C SER A 46 -20.86 6.09 1.09
N ASP A 47 -21.27 4.97 0.49
CA ASP A 47 -22.12 3.95 1.10
C ASP A 47 -21.36 2.67 1.49
N ALA A 48 -20.02 2.68 1.39
CA ALA A 48 -19.23 1.48 1.65
C ALA A 48 -19.17 1.13 3.14
N VAL A 49 -19.11 -0.17 3.44
CA VAL A 49 -18.83 -0.66 4.80
C VAL A 49 -17.33 -0.56 5.02
N VAL A 50 -16.90 0.14 6.07
CA VAL A 50 -15.47 0.41 6.31
C VAL A 50 -15.07 0.00 7.72
N THR A 51 -14.04 -0.84 7.82
CA THR A 51 -13.38 -1.16 9.10
C THR A 51 -12.02 -0.48 9.19
N VAL A 52 -11.63 -0.13 10.41
CA VAL A 52 -10.37 0.53 10.74
C VAL A 52 -9.68 -0.29 11.82
N GLU A 53 -8.47 -0.77 11.56
CA GLU A 53 -7.72 -1.62 12.47
C GLU A 53 -6.37 -0.97 12.79
N TYR A 54 -6.12 -0.68 14.07
CA TYR A 54 -4.79 -0.26 14.52
C TYR A 54 -3.85 -1.47 14.61
N ARG A 55 -2.63 -1.31 14.08
CA ARG A 55 -1.58 -2.31 14.08
C ARG A 55 -0.28 -1.68 14.55
N GLU A 56 0.47 -2.46 15.32
CA GLU A 56 1.83 -2.15 15.73
C GLU A 56 2.71 -3.36 15.39
N ILE A 57 3.76 -3.14 14.63
CA ILE A 57 4.76 -4.17 14.30
C ILE A 57 6.14 -3.71 14.75
N GLU A 58 7.02 -4.68 15.01
CA GLU A 58 8.40 -4.40 15.36
C GLU A 58 9.07 -3.53 14.28
N GLY A 59 9.77 -2.49 14.72
CA GLY A 59 10.60 -1.69 13.84
C GLY A 59 11.78 -2.51 13.31
N VAL A 60 12.31 -2.09 12.18
CA VAL A 60 13.45 -2.74 11.53
C VAL A 60 14.54 -1.72 11.24
N THR A 61 15.79 -2.10 11.45
CA THR A 61 16.94 -1.32 10.99
C THR A 61 17.52 -1.97 9.74
N PHE A 62 17.91 -1.17 8.76
CA PHE A 62 18.63 -1.66 7.58
C PHE A 62 20.08 -1.18 7.63
N GLU A 63 21.02 -2.11 7.79
CA GLU A 63 22.46 -1.83 7.65
C GLU A 63 23.06 -2.77 6.60
N TYR A 64 23.87 -2.19 5.70
CA TYR A 64 24.58 -2.94 4.65
C TYR A 64 23.70 -3.89 3.81
N GLY A 65 22.45 -3.49 3.56
CA GLY A 65 21.49 -4.29 2.79
C GLY A 65 20.87 -5.47 3.55
N GLN A 66 21.05 -5.54 4.88
CA GLN A 66 20.42 -6.54 5.73
C GLN A 66 19.47 -5.90 6.72
N THR A 67 18.35 -6.58 6.97
CA THR A 67 17.46 -6.26 8.09
C THR A 67 18.08 -6.74 9.38
N ILE A 68 18.40 -5.82 10.27
CA ILE A 68 18.92 -6.06 11.61
C ILE A 68 17.86 -5.64 12.62
N ARG A 69 17.71 -6.44 13.69
CA ARG A 69 16.84 -6.13 14.83
C ARG A 69 17.69 -5.99 16.07
N TYR A 70 17.89 -4.76 16.50
CA TYR A 70 18.59 -4.43 17.74
C TYR A 70 17.65 -4.52 18.96
N GLY A 71 16.34 -4.59 18.75
CA GLY A 71 15.31 -4.61 19.80
C GLY A 71 15.08 -3.23 20.43
N THR A 72 15.67 -2.19 19.84
CA THR A 72 15.56 -0.79 20.26
C THR A 72 14.90 0.08 19.20
N GLU A 73 14.51 -0.52 18.07
CA GLU A 73 13.79 0.15 17.02
C GLU A 73 12.44 0.64 17.52
N GLU A 74 12.07 1.87 17.14
CA GLU A 74 10.70 2.33 17.32
C GLU A 74 9.75 1.46 16.50
N PRO A 75 8.66 0.94 17.09
CA PRO A 75 7.74 0.11 16.35
C PRO A 75 6.98 0.94 15.31
N LEU A 76 6.71 0.30 14.19
CA LEU A 76 5.89 0.87 13.13
C LEU A 76 4.43 0.78 13.56
N ARG A 77 3.75 1.92 13.54
CA ARG A 77 2.37 2.08 14.00
C ARG A 77 1.54 2.58 12.84
N PHE A 78 0.50 1.84 12.48
CA PHE A 78 -0.32 2.17 11.33
C PHE A 78 -1.78 1.74 11.52
N TYR A 79 -2.63 2.29 10.69
CA TYR A 79 -4.04 1.91 10.57
C TYR A 79 -4.26 1.22 9.23
N ASN A 80 -4.93 0.08 9.25
CA ASN A 80 -5.44 -0.61 8.07
C ASN A 80 -6.90 -0.23 7.87
N ILE A 81 -7.22 0.26 6.68
CA ILE A 81 -8.57 0.64 6.29
C ILE A 81 -9.03 -0.42 5.30
N ARG A 82 -10.11 -1.15 5.62
CA ARG A 82 -10.68 -2.17 4.74
C ARG A 82 -12.07 -1.75 4.31
N VAL A 83 -12.33 -1.79 3.01
CA VAL A 83 -13.59 -1.41 2.38
C VAL A 83 -14.31 -2.66 1.92
N ASN A 84 -15.59 -2.80 2.32
CA ASN A 84 -16.43 -3.98 2.10
C ASN A 84 -15.70 -5.30 2.41
N PRO A 85 -15.16 -5.48 3.63
CA PRO A 85 -14.52 -6.73 4.00
C PRO A 85 -15.53 -7.89 3.94
N ASP A 86 -15.11 -9.01 3.36
CA ASP A 86 -15.80 -10.29 3.44
C ASP A 86 -15.65 -10.89 4.85
N ASP A 87 -16.78 -11.31 5.42
CA ASP A 87 -16.85 -11.87 6.77
C ASP A 87 -16.10 -13.22 6.88
N GLU A 88 -15.87 -13.94 5.76
CA GLU A 88 -15.29 -15.29 5.78
C GLU A 88 -13.77 -15.34 5.59
N ASN A 89 -13.18 -14.44 4.78
CA ASN A 89 -11.79 -14.54 4.34
C ASN A 89 -10.93 -13.32 4.63
N GLU A 90 -11.46 -12.33 5.35
CA GLU A 90 -10.77 -11.06 5.66
C GLU A 90 -10.35 -10.23 4.42
N ASN A 91 -10.70 -10.70 3.21
CA ASN A 91 -10.49 -10.02 1.94
C ASN A 91 -11.40 -8.80 1.86
N ALA A 92 -10.85 -7.67 1.44
CA ALA A 92 -11.58 -6.44 1.25
C ALA A 92 -11.54 -6.06 -0.23
N ASP A 93 -12.62 -5.45 -0.72
CA ASP A 93 -12.67 -4.88 -2.07
C ASP A 93 -11.49 -3.92 -2.31
N TYR A 94 -11.25 -3.06 -1.30
CA TYR A 94 -10.11 -2.15 -1.26
C TYR A 94 -9.48 -2.14 0.13
N PHE A 95 -8.17 -1.91 0.13
CA PHE A 95 -7.37 -1.80 1.33
C PHE A 95 -6.51 -0.53 1.26
N ALA A 96 -6.28 0.12 2.40
CA ALA A 96 -5.29 1.17 2.52
C ALA A 96 -4.54 1.11 3.85
N THR A 97 -3.30 1.59 3.84
CA THR A 97 -2.48 1.75 5.05
C THR A 97 -2.15 3.21 5.32
N VAL A 98 -2.33 3.62 6.57
CA VAL A 98 -2.08 5.00 7.03
C VAL A 98 -1.11 5.00 8.20
N ASN A 99 -0.05 5.78 8.09
CA ASN A 99 0.95 5.92 9.15
C ASN A 99 0.29 6.59 10.37
N ALA A 100 0.32 5.94 11.53
CA ALA A 100 -0.41 6.39 12.71
C ALA A 100 0.20 7.64 13.36
N LEU A 101 1.46 7.96 13.07
CA LEU A 101 2.15 9.13 13.59
C LEU A 101 1.89 10.36 12.71
N THR A 102 2.03 10.21 11.39
CA THR A 102 1.91 11.33 10.45
C THR A 102 0.49 11.54 9.96
N GLY A 103 -0.30 10.46 9.90
CA GLY A 103 -1.61 10.42 9.28
C GLY A 103 -1.59 10.42 7.75
N VAL A 104 -0.41 10.18 7.15
CA VAL A 104 -0.26 10.04 5.70
C VAL A 104 -0.67 8.64 5.29
N ALA A 105 -1.62 8.54 4.36
CA ALA A 105 -1.93 7.29 3.67
C ALA A 105 -0.86 7.02 2.62
N TYR A 106 -0.32 5.81 2.60
CA TYR A 106 0.84 5.49 1.77
C TYR A 106 0.70 4.19 1.00
N ARG A 107 -0.41 3.47 1.18
CA ARG A 107 -0.73 2.25 0.44
C ARG A 107 -2.20 2.27 0.04
N ALA A 108 -2.49 1.84 -1.18
CA ALA A 108 -3.83 1.41 -1.56
C ALA A 108 -3.76 0.18 -2.47
N ASP A 109 -4.59 -0.83 -2.16
CA ASP A 109 -4.72 -2.05 -2.96
C ASP A 109 -6.18 -2.26 -3.35
N LYS A 110 -6.39 -2.88 -4.51
CA LYS A 110 -7.68 -3.30 -5.06
C LYS A 110 -7.65 -4.83 -5.20
N SER A 111 -8.72 -5.47 -4.74
CA SER A 111 -8.83 -6.93 -4.87
C SER A 111 -8.87 -7.38 -6.32
N SER A 112 -8.17 -8.48 -6.63
CA SER A 112 -8.22 -9.16 -7.93
C SER A 112 -9.63 -9.67 -8.26
N SER A 113 -10.50 -9.89 -7.26
CA SER A 113 -11.91 -10.27 -7.46
C SER A 113 -12.74 -9.20 -8.16
N LEU A 114 -12.31 -7.92 -8.10
CA LEU A 114 -12.98 -6.80 -8.74
C LEU A 114 -12.51 -6.56 -10.18
N ILE A 115 -11.56 -7.36 -10.67
CA ILE A 115 -10.99 -7.21 -11.99
C ILE A 115 -11.90 -7.90 -13.01
N PRO A 116 -12.50 -7.16 -13.96
CA PRO A 116 -13.35 -7.76 -14.97
C PRO A 116 -12.56 -8.74 -15.83
N ARG A 117 -13.11 -9.93 -16.06
CA ARG A 117 -12.51 -10.94 -16.95
C ARG A 117 -13.28 -11.00 -18.26
N THR A 118 -12.87 -10.22 -19.26
CA THR A 118 -13.45 -10.29 -20.61
C THR A 118 -13.09 -11.59 -21.31
N GLU A 119 -13.87 -12.00 -22.31
CA GLU A 119 -13.57 -13.19 -23.12
C GLU A 119 -12.19 -13.11 -23.79
N GLN A 120 -11.78 -11.91 -24.24
CA GLN A 120 -10.48 -11.67 -24.85
C GLN A 120 -9.34 -11.85 -23.83
N GLN A 121 -9.48 -11.30 -22.62
CA GLN A 121 -8.51 -11.48 -21.54
C GLN A 121 -8.41 -12.94 -21.13
N GLN A 122 -9.53 -13.65 -21.04
CA GLN A 122 -9.53 -15.08 -20.76
C GLN A 122 -8.84 -15.89 -21.86
N ALA A 123 -9.05 -15.53 -23.14
CA ALA A 123 -8.38 -16.18 -24.26
C ALA A 123 -6.86 -15.89 -24.27
N GLN A 124 -6.44 -14.67 -23.94
CA GLN A 124 -5.03 -14.30 -23.81
C GLN A 124 -4.37 -15.06 -22.67
N ALA A 125 -5.04 -15.15 -21.52
CA ALA A 125 -4.56 -15.87 -20.36
C ALA A 125 -4.51 -17.40 -20.63
N ALA A 126 -5.47 -17.95 -21.37
CA ALA A 126 -5.49 -19.36 -21.77
C ALA A 126 -4.38 -19.71 -22.79
N ALA A 127 -3.87 -18.74 -23.54
CA ALA A 127 -2.78 -18.94 -24.50
C ALA A 127 -1.40 -19.09 -23.84
N VAL A 128 -1.24 -18.64 -22.58
CA VAL A 128 0.01 -18.74 -21.81
C VAL A 128 0.31 -20.19 -21.37
N GLY A 129 -0.69 -21.07 -21.35
CA GLY A 129 -0.54 -22.50 -21.03
C GLY A 129 -1.19 -22.87 -19.70
N GLN A 130 -0.72 -23.95 -19.07
CA GLN A 130 -1.09 -24.34 -17.70
C GLN A 130 0.11 -24.04 -16.78
N GLY A 131 -0.13 -23.75 -15.50
CA GLY A 131 0.87 -23.21 -14.56
C GLY A 131 2.20 -23.96 -14.44
N ASP A 132 2.26 -25.25 -14.83
CA ASP A 132 3.50 -26.05 -14.84
C ASP A 132 4.36 -25.88 -16.11
N ASP A 133 3.80 -25.33 -17.19
CA ASP A 133 4.41 -25.18 -18.53
C ASP A 133 4.58 -23.71 -18.94
N LEU A 134 4.67 -22.78 -17.98
CA LEU A 134 4.79 -21.35 -18.26
C LEU A 134 6.04 -21.04 -19.11
N PRO A 135 5.89 -20.60 -20.38
CA PRO A 135 7.02 -20.11 -21.15
C PRO A 135 7.35 -18.70 -20.65
N VAL A 136 8.35 -18.59 -19.77
CA VAL A 136 8.89 -17.29 -19.34
C VAL A 136 9.45 -16.49 -20.52
N GLU A 137 9.84 -17.18 -21.62
CA GLU A 137 10.57 -16.61 -22.75
C GLU A 137 9.79 -15.64 -23.65
N ASP A 138 8.49 -15.37 -23.43
CA ASP A 138 7.71 -14.45 -24.28
C ASP A 138 6.92 -13.37 -23.50
N PHE A 139 7.09 -13.25 -22.18
CA PHE A 139 6.34 -12.30 -21.35
C PHE A 139 6.96 -10.89 -21.28
N GLU A 140 8.16 -10.68 -21.84
CA GLU A 140 8.90 -9.41 -21.76
C GLU A 140 8.14 -8.21 -22.35
N VAL A 141 7.36 -8.44 -23.42
CA VAL A 141 6.56 -7.39 -24.07
C VAL A 141 5.38 -6.98 -23.20
N ASP A 142 4.73 -7.96 -22.57
CA ASP A 142 3.61 -7.74 -21.66
C ASP A 142 4.08 -7.03 -20.37
N ASP A 143 5.23 -7.43 -19.83
CA ASP A 143 5.88 -6.75 -18.69
C ASP A 143 6.19 -5.28 -19.01
N ALA A 144 6.81 -5.00 -20.16
CA ALA A 144 7.11 -3.62 -20.58
C ALA A 144 5.84 -2.79 -20.78
N GLY A 145 4.76 -3.41 -21.27
CA GLY A 145 3.44 -2.79 -21.39
C GLY A 145 2.84 -2.43 -20.02
N ALA A 146 2.92 -3.35 -19.06
CA ALA A 146 2.42 -3.16 -17.71
C ALA A 146 3.19 -2.06 -16.97
N ILE A 147 4.52 -2.05 -17.10
CA ILE A 147 5.39 -1.01 -16.56
C ILE A 147 4.98 0.37 -17.08
N LYS A 148 4.85 0.51 -18.40
CA LYS A 148 4.46 1.79 -19.01
C LYS A 148 3.09 2.25 -18.53
N LEU A 149 2.13 1.33 -18.40
CA LEU A 149 0.80 1.64 -17.89
C LEU A 149 0.86 2.19 -16.47
N GLY A 150 1.62 1.55 -15.57
CA GLY A 150 1.73 2.05 -14.20
C GLY A 150 2.52 3.35 -14.09
N GLU A 151 3.55 3.58 -14.91
CA GLU A 151 4.23 4.88 -15.00
C GLU A 151 3.27 6.02 -15.36
N GLU A 152 2.44 5.81 -16.40
CA GLU A 152 1.44 6.79 -16.83
C GLU A 152 0.39 7.00 -15.74
N TRP A 153 -0.10 5.91 -15.15
CA TRP A 153 -1.12 5.93 -14.11
C TRP A 153 -0.67 6.69 -12.85
N VAL A 154 0.53 6.42 -12.34
CA VAL A 154 1.04 7.06 -11.11
C VAL A 154 1.38 8.52 -11.35
N ARG A 155 1.92 8.84 -12.53
CA ARG A 155 2.14 10.23 -12.95
C ARG A 155 0.82 10.98 -12.99
N GLU A 156 -0.22 10.43 -13.62
CA GLU A 156 -1.51 11.13 -13.74
C GLU A 156 -2.21 11.36 -12.41
N ARG A 157 -2.14 10.39 -11.49
CA ARG A 157 -2.91 10.43 -10.23
C ARG A 157 -2.16 11.03 -9.06
N PHE A 158 -0.84 10.85 -8.98
CA PHE A 158 -0.06 11.23 -7.79
C PHE A 158 0.99 12.30 -8.10
N GLU A 159 1.62 12.27 -9.28
CA GLU A 159 2.79 13.11 -9.59
C GLU A 159 2.70 13.76 -11.00
N PRO A 160 1.65 14.54 -11.31
CA PRO A 160 1.34 14.97 -12.69
C PRO A 160 2.37 15.90 -13.31
N ASN A 161 3.13 16.61 -12.48
CA ASN A 161 4.09 17.62 -12.91
C ASN A 161 5.54 17.24 -12.59
N THR A 162 5.77 16.01 -12.11
CA THR A 162 7.09 15.56 -11.68
C THR A 162 7.64 14.57 -12.70
N PRO A 163 8.83 14.82 -13.27
CA PRO A 163 9.49 13.85 -14.15
C PRO A 163 9.87 12.57 -13.42
N ILE A 164 9.66 11.44 -14.09
CA ILE A 164 10.20 10.13 -13.67
C ILE A 164 11.71 10.16 -13.90
N LEU A 165 12.48 9.82 -12.86
CA LEU A 165 13.93 9.65 -12.91
C LEU A 165 14.28 8.30 -13.54
N CYS A 166 13.68 7.22 -13.04
CA CYS A 166 13.82 5.88 -13.58
C CYS A 166 12.70 4.95 -13.06
N THR A 167 12.58 3.80 -13.70
CA THR A 167 11.70 2.71 -13.27
C THR A 167 12.52 1.44 -13.11
N ILE A 168 12.26 0.71 -12.03
CA ILE A 168 13.00 -0.48 -11.64
C ILE A 168 12.03 -1.65 -11.65
N ALA A 169 12.16 -2.54 -12.62
CA ALA A 169 11.42 -3.80 -12.63
C ALA A 169 11.79 -4.64 -11.41
N ASN A 170 10.80 -5.27 -10.78
CA ASN A 170 11.01 -6.07 -9.57
C ASN A 170 10.71 -7.55 -9.83
N SER A 171 9.43 -7.91 -9.91
CA SER A 171 8.98 -9.29 -10.06
C SER A 171 7.72 -9.38 -10.89
N THR A 172 7.57 -10.48 -11.61
CA THR A 172 6.30 -10.90 -12.20
C THR A 172 5.92 -12.22 -11.56
N MET A 173 4.73 -12.30 -10.95
CA MET A 173 4.31 -13.48 -10.20
C MET A 173 2.86 -13.90 -10.47
N THR A 174 2.59 -15.18 -10.30
CA THR A 174 1.25 -15.78 -10.28
C THR A 174 1.25 -16.93 -9.27
N ASN A 175 0.08 -17.37 -8.83
CA ASN A 175 -0.08 -18.56 -8.01
C ASN A 175 -1.24 -19.44 -8.53
N ASN A 176 -1.44 -20.61 -7.93
CA ASN A 176 -2.46 -21.57 -8.38
C ASN A 176 -3.91 -21.10 -8.19
N VAL A 177 -4.15 -20.07 -7.36
CA VAL A 177 -5.47 -19.50 -7.09
C VAL A 177 -5.78 -18.38 -8.08
N ASP A 178 -4.80 -17.50 -8.31
CA ASP A 178 -4.96 -16.33 -9.17
C ASP A 178 -4.75 -16.63 -10.65
N PHE A 179 -4.06 -17.73 -10.98
CA PHE A 179 -3.85 -18.15 -12.36
C PHE A 179 -5.19 -18.17 -13.13
N PRO A 180 -5.25 -17.58 -14.34
CA PRO A 180 -4.14 -17.11 -15.17
C PRO A 180 -3.81 -15.62 -15.07
N LEU A 181 -4.08 -14.97 -13.92
CA LEU A 181 -3.65 -13.60 -13.66
C LEU A 181 -2.18 -13.55 -13.26
N PHE A 182 -1.45 -12.57 -13.80
CA PHE A 182 -0.07 -12.28 -13.42
C PHE A 182 0.00 -10.89 -12.81
N PHE A 183 0.81 -10.74 -11.77
CA PHE A 183 1.04 -9.48 -11.08
C PHE A 183 2.45 -9.01 -11.41
N VAL A 184 2.53 -7.87 -12.10
CA VAL A 184 3.79 -7.25 -12.52
C VAL A 184 4.11 -6.12 -11.55
N ASP A 185 5.17 -6.30 -10.78
CA ASP A 185 5.65 -5.37 -9.76
C ASP A 185 6.87 -4.58 -10.24
N PHE A 186 6.85 -3.28 -9.99
CA PHE A 186 7.98 -2.39 -10.28
C PHE A 186 7.93 -1.14 -9.41
N SER A 187 9.07 -0.47 -9.27
CA SER A 187 9.15 0.82 -8.58
C SER A 187 9.35 1.95 -9.58
N VAL A 188 8.51 2.99 -9.50
CA VAL A 188 8.65 4.24 -10.24
C VAL A 188 9.30 5.28 -9.34
N VAL A 189 10.48 5.77 -9.73
CA VAL A 189 11.25 6.76 -8.97
C VAL A 189 11.13 8.11 -9.64
N PHE A 190 10.64 9.10 -8.92
CA PHE A 190 10.53 10.48 -9.39
C PHE A 190 11.74 11.33 -8.99
N ILE A 191 12.02 12.38 -9.75
CA ILE A 191 13.17 13.28 -9.49
C ILE A 191 13.08 14.03 -8.16
N ASN A 192 11.87 14.16 -7.59
CA ASN A 192 11.63 14.76 -6.28
C ASN A 192 11.93 13.81 -5.11
N GLY A 193 12.32 12.55 -5.39
CA GLY A 193 12.58 11.52 -4.39
C GLY A 193 11.36 10.71 -3.95
N ALA A 194 10.19 10.92 -4.57
CA ALA A 194 9.05 10.03 -4.39
C ALA A 194 9.32 8.68 -5.07
N ILE A 195 9.01 7.59 -4.38
CA ILE A 195 9.21 6.23 -4.86
C ILE A 195 7.90 5.48 -4.65
N TYR A 196 7.27 5.08 -5.75
CA TYR A 196 6.04 4.31 -5.74
C TYR A 196 6.34 2.88 -6.20
N ASP A 197 6.04 1.88 -5.39
CA ASP A 197 5.87 0.53 -5.92
C ASP A 197 4.46 0.43 -6.51
N ILE A 198 4.38 -0.12 -7.71
CA ILE A 198 3.17 -0.30 -8.47
C ILE A 198 3.03 -1.79 -8.80
N GLU A 199 1.83 -2.32 -8.62
CA GLU A 199 1.46 -3.67 -9.02
C GLU A 199 0.36 -3.57 -10.09
N VAL A 200 0.61 -4.19 -11.25
CA VAL A 200 -0.33 -4.25 -12.37
C VAL A 200 -0.80 -5.69 -12.56
N CYS A 201 -2.11 -5.88 -12.63
CA CYS A 201 -2.74 -7.16 -12.94
C CYS A 201 -2.84 -7.35 -14.46
N TRP A 202 -2.09 -8.31 -14.99
CA TRP A 202 -2.20 -8.80 -16.35
C TRP A 202 -3.13 -10.04 -16.39
N PRO A 203 -3.92 -10.26 -17.46
CA PRO A 203 -4.03 -9.48 -18.71
C PRO A 203 -5.02 -8.34 -18.62
N ALA A 204 -5.57 -8.05 -17.44
CA ALA A 204 -6.50 -6.96 -17.26
C ALA A 204 -5.90 -5.59 -17.60
N MET A 205 -4.57 -5.48 -17.45
CA MET A 205 -3.81 -4.26 -17.63
C MET A 205 -4.36 -3.16 -16.72
N GLU A 206 -4.58 -3.50 -15.46
CA GLU A 206 -5.15 -2.61 -14.45
C GLU A 206 -4.21 -2.53 -13.25
N VAL A 207 -3.95 -1.31 -12.76
CA VAL A 207 -3.20 -1.11 -11.52
C VAL A 207 -4.06 -1.60 -10.35
N ILE A 208 -3.52 -2.51 -9.56
CA ILE A 208 -4.18 -3.07 -8.38
C ILE A 208 -3.47 -2.75 -7.06
N GLY A 209 -2.24 -2.24 -7.13
CA GLY A 209 -1.47 -1.84 -5.96
C GLY A 209 -0.68 -0.56 -6.23
N VAL A 210 -0.73 0.37 -5.28
CA VAL A 210 0.14 1.54 -5.24
C VAL A 210 0.67 1.74 -3.83
N TYR A 211 1.99 1.90 -3.73
CA TYR A 211 2.67 2.00 -2.45
C TYR A 211 3.77 3.06 -2.45
N LEU A 212 3.59 4.13 -1.68
CA LEU A 212 4.57 5.16 -1.47
C LEU A 212 5.59 4.73 -0.40
N ARG A 213 6.73 4.17 -0.83
CA ARG A 213 7.74 3.57 0.06
C ARG A 213 8.32 4.51 1.10
N ASN A 214 8.48 5.79 0.75
CA ASN A 214 9.18 6.74 1.61
C ASN A 214 8.37 7.20 2.84
N GLN A 215 7.16 6.67 3.06
CA GLN A 215 6.30 6.95 4.21
C GLN A 215 6.12 5.75 5.17
N GLU A 216 6.73 4.59 4.84
CA GLU A 216 6.64 3.37 5.66
C GLU A 216 7.36 3.48 7.01
N TYR A 217 8.34 4.40 7.12
CA TYR A 217 9.25 4.53 8.27
C TYR A 217 9.19 5.92 8.90
#